data_AF-A0A3M1M7W0-F1
#
_entry.id   AF-A0A3M1M7W0-F1
#
_cell.length_a   1.000
_cell.length_b   1.000
_cell.length_c   1.000
_cell.angle_alpha   90.00
_cell.angle_beta   90.00
_cell.angle_gamma   90.00
#
_symmetry.space_group_name_H-M   'P 1'
#
loop_
_entity.id
_entity.type
_entity.pdbx_description
1 polymer ?
#
loop_
_entity_poly.entity_id
_entity_poly.type
_entity_poly.pdbx_seq_one_letter_code
_entity_poly.pdbx_strand_id
1 'polypeptide(L)'
;MKRGIHPKWYPNAQVICSCGNTFTVGATKPVIRTDVCSACHPFFTGEQRIVDTEGQVDRFLKRLARSERLREEARQRAAAKAERERQRAIAEFAEAQAQQEAQEAEEAEAIAAE
;
A
#
# COMPACT_ATOMS: atom_id res chain seq x y z
N MET A 1 5.05 -14.21 59.75
CA MET A 1 5.88 -12.98 59.77
C MET A 1 6.81 -12.98 60.98
N LYS A 2 8.13 -12.88 60.77
CA LYS A 2 9.08 -12.51 61.83
C LYS A 2 9.06 -10.99 62.00
N ARG A 3 9.06 -10.51 63.25
CA ARG A 3 9.08 -9.06 63.57
C ARG A 3 10.35 -8.43 62.99
N GLY A 4 10.20 -7.30 62.27
CA GLY A 4 11.31 -6.44 61.84
C GLY A 4 11.90 -6.68 60.45
N ILE A 5 11.64 -7.81 59.78
CA ILE A 5 12.24 -8.12 58.45
C ILE A 5 11.23 -8.26 57.31
N HIS A 6 9.92 -8.15 57.60
CA HIS A 6 8.87 -8.33 56.60
C HIS A 6 8.20 -6.99 56.25
N PRO A 7 7.90 -6.75 54.95
CA PRO A 7 7.13 -5.59 54.54
C PRO A 7 5.70 -5.67 55.07
N LYS A 8 5.05 -4.50 55.19
CA LYS A 8 3.66 -4.39 55.63
C LYS A 8 2.74 -5.11 54.63
N TRP A 9 2.04 -6.13 55.13
CA TRP A 9 1.08 -6.91 54.34
C TRP A 9 -0.34 -6.46 54.64
N TYR A 10 -1.14 -6.28 53.59
CA TYR A 10 -2.55 -5.94 53.66
C TYR A 10 -3.36 -7.15 53.18
N PRO A 11 -4.12 -7.82 54.07
CA PRO A 11 -4.95 -8.97 53.67
C PRO A 11 -6.14 -8.56 52.79
N ASN A 12 -6.61 -7.31 52.92
CA ASN A 12 -7.76 -6.76 52.19
C ASN A 12 -7.32 -5.62 51.25
N ALA A 13 -6.34 -5.87 50.37
CA ALA A 13 -5.98 -4.89 49.35
C ALA A 13 -7.04 -4.85 48.24
N GLN A 14 -7.42 -3.65 47.82
CA GLN A 14 -8.45 -3.45 46.80
C GLN A 14 -7.82 -3.39 45.40
N VAL A 15 -8.24 -4.27 44.50
CA VAL A 15 -7.86 -4.23 43.08
C VAL A 15 -8.97 -3.55 42.30
N ILE A 16 -8.63 -2.56 41.49
CA ILE A 16 -9.54 -1.85 40.60
C ILE A 16 -9.10 -2.11 39.18
N CYS A 17 -9.94 -2.79 38.41
CA CYS A 17 -9.69 -3.07 37.01
C CYS A 17 -10.26 -1.96 36.11
N SER A 18 -9.59 -1.69 34.98
CA SER A 18 -10.09 -0.76 33.95
C SER A 18 -11.46 -1.18 33.35
N CYS A 19 -11.86 -2.45 33.49
CA CYS A 19 -13.20 -2.92 33.11
C CYS A 19 -14.30 -2.63 34.14
N GLY A 20 -13.98 -1.98 35.27
CA GLY A 20 -14.93 -1.67 36.34
C GLY A 20 -15.07 -2.75 37.42
N ASN A 21 -14.44 -3.92 37.26
CA ASN A 21 -14.44 -4.97 38.27
C ASN A 21 -13.53 -4.61 39.46
N THR A 22 -14.01 -4.81 40.69
CA THR A 22 -13.24 -4.60 41.92
C THR A 22 -13.26 -5.84 42.80
N PHE A 23 -12.09 -6.32 43.22
CA PHE A 23 -11.96 -7.49 44.09
C PHE A 23 -10.85 -7.32 45.13
N THR A 24 -10.94 -8.08 46.22
CA THR A 24 -10.00 -8.01 47.35
C THR A 24 -8.96 -9.12 47.25
N VAL A 25 -7.68 -8.76 47.39
CA VAL A 25 -6.55 -9.70 47.43
C VAL A 25 -5.58 -9.36 48.55
N GLY A 26 -4.73 -10.30 48.93
CA GLY A 26 -3.59 -10.02 49.80
C GLY A 26 -2.45 -9.37 49.01
N ALA A 27 -1.99 -8.19 49.43
CA ALA A 27 -0.87 -7.51 48.80
C ALA A 27 -0.06 -6.65 49.79
N THR A 28 1.13 -6.23 49.38
CA THR A 28 1.95 -5.26 50.13
C THR A 28 1.52 -3.81 49.92
N LYS A 29 0.59 -3.57 48.97
CA LYS A 29 0.00 -2.27 48.69
C LYS A 29 -1.50 -2.29 49.01
N PRO A 30 -2.07 -1.17 49.51
CA PRO A 30 -3.49 -1.12 49.85
C PRO A 30 -4.41 -1.07 48.63
N VAL A 31 -3.96 -0.44 47.53
CA VAL A 31 -4.74 -0.30 46.28
C VAL A 31 -3.87 -0.69 45.09
N ILE A 32 -4.42 -1.52 44.20
CA ILE A 32 -3.78 -1.96 42.96
C ILE A 32 -4.70 -1.57 41.80
N ARG A 33 -4.16 -0.87 40.80
CA ARG A 33 -4.86 -0.61 39.54
C ARG A 33 -4.30 -1.51 38.46
N THR A 34 -5.18 -2.21 37.75
CA THR A 34 -4.80 -3.20 36.73
C THR A 34 -5.62 -2.98 35.48
N ASP A 35 -5.01 -3.11 34.30
CA ASP A 35 -5.72 -2.91 33.04
C ASP A 35 -6.55 -4.12 32.61
N VAL A 36 -6.10 -5.32 32.99
CA VAL A 36 -6.75 -6.59 32.61
C VAL A 36 -6.87 -7.50 33.83
N CYS A 37 -8.08 -8.00 34.11
CA CYS A 37 -8.37 -8.96 35.17
C CYS A 37 -8.96 -10.26 34.60
N SER A 38 -9.20 -11.23 35.48
CA SER A 38 -9.81 -12.52 35.11
C SER A 38 -11.18 -12.38 34.42
N ALA A 39 -11.90 -11.30 34.69
CA ALA A 39 -13.21 -11.06 34.07
C ALA A 39 -13.12 -10.50 32.63
N CYS A 40 -11.99 -9.92 32.21
CA CYS A 40 -11.88 -9.27 30.90
C CYS A 40 -10.70 -9.75 30.05
N HIS A 41 -9.87 -10.67 30.54
CA HIS A 41 -8.80 -11.24 29.72
C HIS A 41 -9.41 -12.19 28.67
N PRO A 42 -9.07 -12.05 27.38
CA PRO A 42 -9.60 -12.90 26.29
C PRO A 42 -9.46 -14.41 26.55
N PHE A 43 -8.41 -14.80 27.27
CA PHE A 43 -8.19 -16.19 27.72
C PHE A 43 -9.30 -16.73 28.64
N PHE A 44 -9.86 -15.91 29.54
CA PHE A 44 -10.90 -16.35 30.47
C PHE A 44 -12.31 -16.18 29.92
N THR A 45 -12.52 -15.19 29.04
CA THR A 45 -13.83 -14.95 28.43
C THR A 45 -14.12 -15.86 27.23
N GLY A 46 -13.12 -16.59 26.72
CA GLY A 46 -13.30 -17.60 25.66
C GLY A 46 -13.62 -17.03 24.27
N GLU A 47 -13.96 -15.75 24.18
CA GLU A 47 -14.05 -15.02 22.92
C GLU A 47 -12.65 -14.83 22.34
N GLN A 48 -12.30 -15.69 21.38
CA GLN A 48 -11.30 -15.33 20.40
C GLN A 48 -11.81 -14.10 19.67
N ARG A 49 -11.22 -12.94 19.95
CA ARG A 49 -11.27 -11.82 18.99
C ARG A 49 -10.53 -12.29 17.74
N ILE A 50 -11.27 -12.92 16.84
CA ILE A 50 -10.82 -13.14 15.47
C ILE A 50 -10.65 -11.72 14.93
N VAL A 51 -9.40 -11.26 14.90
CA VAL A 51 -9.06 -10.02 14.20
C VAL A 51 -9.13 -10.39 12.73
N ASP A 52 -10.32 -10.24 12.18
CA ASP A 52 -10.65 -10.73 10.86
C ASP A 52 -9.74 -10.05 9.83
N THR A 53 -9.16 -10.88 8.97
CA THR A 53 -8.27 -10.47 7.87
C THR A 53 -9.02 -9.80 6.71
N GLU A 54 -10.14 -9.13 6.99
CA GLU A 54 -11.00 -8.43 6.01
C GLU A 54 -10.20 -7.45 5.13
N GLY A 55 -9.05 -6.96 5.61
CA GLY A 55 -8.18 -6.06 4.84
C GLY A 55 -7.26 -6.73 3.81
N GLN A 56 -7.02 -8.05 3.83
CA GLN A 56 -6.05 -8.67 2.91
C GLN A 56 -6.59 -8.76 1.48
N VAL A 57 -7.85 -9.16 1.32
CA VAL A 57 -8.51 -9.27 0.01
C VAL A 57 -8.67 -7.88 -0.62
N ASP A 58 -9.11 -6.89 0.16
CA ASP A 58 -9.21 -5.50 -0.30
C ASP A 58 -7.87 -4.90 -0.72
N ARG A 59 -6.79 -5.20 0.01
CA ARG A 59 -5.43 -4.77 -0.35
C ARG A 59 -4.96 -5.44 -1.63
N PHE A 60 -5.31 -6.72 -1.84
CA PHE A 60 -4.98 -7.44 -3.07
C PHE A 60 -5.73 -6.85 -4.27
N LEU A 61 -7.04 -6.63 -4.18
CA LEU A 61 -7.85 -6.04 -5.24
C LEU A 61 -7.36 -4.63 -5.61
N LYS A 62 -7.02 -3.80 -4.61
CA LYS A 62 -6.45 -2.46 -4.85
C LYS A 62 -5.10 -2.51 -5.58
N ARG A 63 -4.24 -3.48 -5.27
CA ARG A 63 -2.96 -3.67 -5.97
C ARG A 63 -3.16 -4.13 -7.42
N LEU A 64 -4.12 -5.03 -7.64
CA LEU A 64 -4.42 -5.58 -8.96
C LEU A 64 -4.97 -4.49 -9.89
N ALA A 65 -5.97 -3.72 -9.43
CA ALA A 65 -6.52 -2.59 -10.17
C ALA A 65 -5.46 -1.52 -10.50
N ARG A 66 -4.52 -1.25 -9.59
CA ARG A 66 -3.39 -0.34 -9.86
C ARG A 66 -2.44 -0.90 -10.92
N SER A 67 -2.18 -2.20 -10.92
CA SER A 67 -1.31 -2.85 -11.91
C SER A 67 -1.92 -2.78 -13.30
N GLU A 68 -3.24 -2.98 -13.43
CA GLU A 68 -3.96 -2.91 -14.70
C GLU A 68 -3.89 -1.50 -15.31
N ARG A 69 -4.20 -0.46 -14.52
CA ARG A 69 -4.11 0.94 -14.99
C ARG A 69 -2.71 1.29 -15.50
N LEU A 70 -1.66 0.90 -14.77
CA LEU A 70 -0.28 1.17 -15.18
C LEU A 70 0.09 0.42 -16.47
N ARG A 71 -0.44 -0.80 -16.67
CA ARG A 71 -0.23 -1.57 -17.91
C ARG A 71 -0.97 -0.93 -19.09
N GLU A 72 -2.18 -0.43 -18.88
CA GLU A 72 -2.93 0.29 -19.90
C GLU A 72 -2.26 1.60 -20.30
N GLU A 73 -1.83 2.41 -19.32
CA GLU A 73 -1.08 3.64 -19.56
C GLU A 73 0.23 3.36 -20.32
N ALA A 74 0.94 2.28 -19.97
CA ALA A 74 2.16 1.87 -20.68
C ALA A 74 1.86 1.46 -22.14
N ARG A 75 0.77 0.72 -22.39
CA ARG A 75 0.32 0.35 -23.74
C ARG A 75 -0.05 1.58 -24.56
N GLN A 76 -0.78 2.52 -23.98
CA GLN A 76 -1.16 3.77 -24.64
C GLN A 76 0.07 4.62 -24.99
N ARG A 77 1.04 4.73 -24.08
CA ARG A 77 2.30 5.44 -24.34
C ARG A 77 3.13 4.76 -25.44
N ALA A 78 3.16 3.43 -25.46
CA ALA A 78 3.84 2.67 -26.52
C ALA A 78 3.16 2.86 -27.87
N ALA A 79 1.82 2.83 -27.92
CA ALA A 79 1.05 3.07 -29.15
C ALA A 79 1.26 4.49 -29.69
N ALA A 80 1.17 5.52 -28.82
CA ALA A 80 1.40 6.91 -29.21
C ALA A 80 2.83 7.15 -29.71
N LYS A 81 3.83 6.49 -29.11
CA LYS A 81 5.22 6.56 -29.58
C LYS A 81 5.37 5.92 -30.97
N ALA A 82 4.81 4.73 -31.17
CA ALA A 82 4.85 4.02 -32.45
C ALA A 82 4.15 4.82 -33.57
N GLU A 83 3.03 5.47 -33.26
CA GLU A 83 2.31 6.31 -34.21
C GLU A 83 3.13 7.55 -34.60
N ARG A 84 3.77 8.21 -33.62
CA ARG A 84 4.66 9.35 -33.89
C ARG A 84 5.88 8.96 -34.71
N GLU A 85 6.45 7.77 -34.48
CA GLU A 85 7.55 7.23 -35.29
C GLU A 85 7.09 6.95 -36.73
N ARG A 86 5.90 6.38 -36.93
CA ARG A 86 5.32 6.19 -38.26
C ARG A 86 5.07 7.51 -38.99
N GLN A 87 4.51 8.51 -38.30
CA GLN A 87 4.28 9.83 -38.90
C GLN A 87 5.58 10.51 -39.33
N ARG A 88 6.66 10.36 -38.54
CA ARG A 88 8.00 10.85 -38.92
C ARG A 88 8.55 10.12 -40.14
N ALA A 89 8.45 8.79 -40.17
CA ALA A 89 8.91 8.02 -41.32
C ALA A 89 8.14 8.37 -42.60
N ILE A 90 6.84 8.62 -42.52
CA ILE A 90 6.02 9.06 -43.66
C ILE A 90 6.46 10.47 -44.11
N ALA A 91 6.72 11.39 -43.17
CA ALA A 91 7.19 12.73 -43.50
C ALA A 91 8.58 12.71 -44.15
N GLU A 92 9.53 11.94 -43.60
CA GLU A 92 10.86 11.75 -44.18
C GLU A 92 10.80 11.13 -45.58
N PHE A 93 9.89 10.17 -45.79
CA PHE A 93 9.69 9.56 -47.10
C PHE A 93 9.09 10.54 -48.11
N ALA A 94 8.11 11.36 -47.71
CA ALA A 94 7.52 12.39 -48.58
C ALA A 94 8.52 13.48 -48.95
N GLU A 95 9.37 13.90 -48.01
CA GLU A 95 10.46 14.85 -48.27
C GLU A 95 11.48 14.29 -49.27
N ALA A 96 11.84 13.00 -49.14
CA ALA A 96 12.74 12.34 -50.08
C ALA A 96 12.15 12.21 -51.49
N GLN A 97 10.85 11.88 -51.62
CA GLN A 97 10.17 11.82 -52.91
C GLN A 97 10.15 13.19 -53.60
N ALA A 98 9.85 14.27 -52.87
CA ALA A 98 9.85 15.62 -53.42
C ALA A 98 11.25 16.07 -53.90
N GLN A 99 12.32 15.66 -53.20
CA GLN A 99 13.69 15.93 -53.63
C GLN A 99 14.07 15.17 -54.90
N GLN A 100 13.64 13.91 -55.03
CA GLN A 100 13.86 13.11 -56.24
C GLN A 100 13.13 13.70 -57.44
N GLU A 101 11.86 14.07 -57.29
CA GLU A 101 11.09 14.71 -58.36
C GLU A 101 11.70 16.06 -58.79
N ALA A 102 12.27 16.84 -57.86
CA ALA A 102 12.96 18.08 -58.17
C ALA A 102 14.28 17.84 -58.92
N GLN A 103 15.05 16.83 -58.52
CA GLN A 103 16.27 16.42 -59.21
C GLN A 103 15.97 15.89 -60.62
N GLU A 104 14.94 15.06 -60.77
CA GLU A 104 14.50 14.56 -62.07
C GLU A 104 14.01 15.70 -62.99
N ALA A 105 13.37 16.73 -62.44
CA ALA A 105 12.97 17.92 -63.21
C ALA A 105 14.18 18.75 -63.67
N GLU A 106 15.17 18.97 -62.80
CA GLU A 106 16.43 19.64 -63.17
C GLU A 106 17.23 18.83 -64.20
N GLU A 107 17.29 17.50 -64.06
CA GLU A 107 17.93 16.62 -65.03
C GLU A 107 17.20 16.62 -66.39
N ALA A 108 15.86 16.63 -66.40
CA ALA A 108 15.07 16.73 -67.61
C ALA A 108 15.25 18.08 -68.34
N GLU A 109 15.35 19.18 -67.60
CA GLU A 109 15.67 20.49 -68.17
C GLU A 109 17.10 20.54 -68.73
N ALA A 110 18.08 19.91 -68.07
CA ALA A 110 19.45 19.84 -68.54
C ALA A 110 19.58 19.01 -69.84
N ILE A 111 18.87 17.89 -69.95
CA ILE A 111 18.84 17.05 -71.16
C ILE A 111 18.14 17.75 -72.33
N ALA A 112 17.15 18.61 -72.07
CA ALA A 112 16.44 19.37 -73.11
C ALA A 112 17.24 20.58 -73.65
N ALA A 113 18.31 20.99 -72.97
CA ALA A 113 19.16 22.12 -73.34
C ALA A 113 20.41 21.74 -74.14
N GLU A 114 20.73 20.45 -74.25
CA GLU A 114 21.75 19.88 -75.16
C GLU A 114 21.16 19.46 -76.52
#